data_AF-A0A158HM25-F1
#
_entry.id   AF-A0A158HM25-F1
#
_cell.length_a   1.000
_cell.length_b   1.000
_cell.length_c   1.000
_cell.angle_alpha   90.00
_cell.angle_beta   90.00
_cell.angle_gamma   90.00
#
_symmetry.space_group_name_H-M   'P 1'
#
loop_
_entity.id
_entity.type
_entity.pdbx_description
1 polymer ?
#
loop_
_entity_poly.entity_id
_entity_poly.type
_entity_poly.pdbx_seq_one_letter_code
_entity_poly.pdbx_strand_id
1 'polypeptide(L)' 'MRSAIYMATIVAMRYNPVVRACYQRLVKAGKPKKVAIVACMRKLLIIMNAMVKSRQPWDIQKAISVSAPSPAPR' A
#
# COMPACT_ATOMS: atom_id res chain seq x y z
N MET A 1 18.34 -2.88 -5.68
CA MET A 1 16.96 -3.35 -5.34
C MET A 1 16.13 -2.33 -4.54
N ARG A 2 16.67 -1.59 -3.56
CA ARG A 2 15.90 -0.57 -2.79
C ARG A 2 15.38 0.61 -3.65
N SER A 3 16.14 1.03 -4.66
CA SER A 3 15.80 2.18 -5.52
C SER A 3 14.60 1.91 -6.43
N ALA A 4 14.47 0.69 -6.98
CA ALA A 4 13.33 0.30 -7.82
C ALA A 4 12.02 0.34 -7.03
N ILE A 5 12.00 -0.24 -5.83
CA ILE A 5 10.84 -0.18 -4.93
C ILE A 5 10.58 1.25 -4.43
N TYR A 6 11.62 2.07 -4.25
CA TYR A 6 11.44 3.48 -3.91
C TYR A 6 10.71 4.24 -5.04
N MET A 7 11.18 4.10 -6.28
CA MET A 7 10.52 4.70 -7.44
C MET A 7 9.11 4.16 -7.65
N ALA A 8 8.89 2.85 -7.49
CA ALA A 8 7.56 2.27 -7.53
C ALA A 8 6.63 2.84 -6.46
N THR A 9 7.16 3.11 -5.25
CA THR A 9 6.37 3.72 -4.17
C THR A 9 6.04 5.18 -4.48
N ILE A 10 6.96 5.96 -5.04
CA ILE A 10 6.71 7.34 -5.47
C ILE A 10 5.63 7.38 -6.56
N VAL A 11 5.72 6.50 -7.55
CA VAL A 11 4.73 6.36 -8.63
C VAL A 11 3.38 5.94 -8.04
N ALA A 12 3.34 4.96 -7.15
CA ALA A 12 2.10 4.54 -6.51
C ALA A 12 1.51 5.62 -5.57
N MET A 13 2.31 6.48 -4.94
CA MET A 13 1.78 7.63 -4.21
C MET A 13 1.08 8.64 -5.12
N ARG A 14 1.50 8.74 -6.40
CA ARG A 14 0.87 9.63 -7.40
C ARG A 14 -0.39 9.02 -8.02
N TYR A 15 -0.31 7.76 -8.44
CA TYR A 15 -1.40 7.10 -9.17
C TYR A 15 -2.42 6.39 -8.26
N ASN A 16 -2.03 6.04 -7.03
CA ASN A 16 -2.86 5.21 -6.16
C ASN A 16 -3.22 5.94 -4.85
N PRO A 17 -4.47 6.41 -4.69
CA PRO A 17 -4.89 7.16 -3.51
C PRO A 17 -4.77 6.34 -2.21
N VAL A 18 -4.80 5.01 -2.30
CA VAL A 18 -4.62 4.10 -1.15
C VAL A 18 -3.25 4.23 -0.50
N VAL A 19 -2.18 4.31 -1.31
CA VAL A 19 -0.80 4.43 -0.80
C VAL A 19 -0.57 5.82 -0.23
N ARG A 20 -1.09 6.86 -0.91
CA ARG A 20 -1.06 8.24 -0.40
C ARG A 20 -1.79 8.39 0.93
N ALA A 21 -2.98 7.81 1.06
CA ALA A 21 -3.75 7.83 2.31
C ALA A 21 -3.02 7.08 3.44
N CYS A 22 -2.38 5.95 3.14
CA CYS A 22 -1.55 5.22 4.09
C CYS A 22 -0.35 6.06 4.55
N TYR A 23 0.37 6.68 3.62
CA TYR A 23 1.47 7.58 3.93
C TYR A 23 1.01 8.75 4.81
N GLN A 24 -0.08 9.43 4.44
CA GLN A 24 -0.64 10.53 5.23
C GLN A 24 -1.10 10.10 6.63
N ARG A 25 -1.72 8.92 6.77
CA ARG A 25 -2.08 8.35 8.08
C ARG A 25 -0.84 8.12 8.96
N LEU A 26 0.24 7.57 8.40
CA LEU A 26 1.47 7.32 9.14
C LEU A 26 2.20 8.62 9.52
N VAL A 27 2.19 9.61 8.63
CA VAL A 27 2.77 10.94 8.91
C VAL A 27 1.94 11.68 9.97
N LYS A 28 0.60 11.63 9.89
CA LYS A 28 -0.29 12.19 10.93
C LYS A 28 -0.10 11.51 12.28
N ALA A 29 0.25 10.22 12.30
CA ALA A 29 0.59 9.50 13.53
C ALA A 29 1.98 9.87 14.11
N GLY A 30 2.67 10.88 13.57
CA GLY A 30 3.95 11.38 14.08
C GLY A 30 5.15 10.47 13.79
N LYS A 31 4.98 9.44 12.94
CA LYS A 31 6.07 8.50 12.65
C LYS A 31 7.12 9.14 11.72
N PRO A 32 8.40 8.79 11.87
CA PRO A 32 9.46 9.30 11.02
C PRO A 32 9.19 8.94 9.55
N LYS A 33 9.40 9.91 8.64
CA LYS A 33 9.10 9.79 7.19
C LYS A 33 9.71 8.54 6.56
N LYS A 34 10.91 8.13 7.01
CA LYS A 34 11.57 6.89 6.57
C LYS A 34 10.73 5.64 6.85
N VAL A 35 10.12 5.54 8.03
CA VAL A 35 9.25 4.41 8.41
C VAL A 35 7.96 4.44 7.59
N ALA A 36 7.40 5.62 7.34
CA ALA A 36 6.22 5.77 6.50
C ALA A 36 6.48 5.26 5.06
N ILE A 37 7.64 5.58 4.49
CA ILE A 37 8.04 5.10 3.15
C ILE A 37 8.24 3.57 3.17
N VAL A 38 8.95 3.03 4.16
CA VAL A 38 9.19 1.58 4.27
C VAL A 38 7.88 0.80 4.45
N ALA A 39 6.92 1.34 5.23
CA ALA A 39 5.59 0.74 5.37
C ALA A 39 4.80 0.78 4.05
N CYS A 40 4.86 1.90 3.31
CA CYS A 40 4.24 2.02 1.99
C CYS A 40 4.85 1.04 0.98
N MET A 41 6.18 0.89 0.97
CA MET A 41 6.89 -0.09 0.15
C MET A 41 6.40 -1.52 0.43
N ARG A 42 6.28 -1.88 1.72
CA ARG A 42 5.81 -3.21 2.12
C ARG A 42 4.35 -3.44 1.70
N LYS A 43 3.48 -2.44 1.86
CA LYS A 43 2.08 -2.49 1.40
C LYS A 43 2.02 -2.72 -0.12
N LEU A 44 2.85 -2.01 -0.88
CA LEU A 44 2.91 -2.10 -2.34
C LEU A 44 3.44 -3.45 -2.82
N LEU A 45 4.47 -3.98 -2.15
CA LEU A 45 5.01 -5.31 -2.46
C LEU A 45 3.96 -6.41 -2.23
N ILE A 46 3.19 -6.33 -1.13
CA ILE A 46 2.12 -7.29 -0.84
C ILE A 46 1.04 -7.24 -1.91
N ILE A 47 0.65 -6.02 -2.31
CA ILE A 47 -0.29 -5.78 -3.40
C ILE A 47 0.19 -6.41 -4.70
N MET A 48 1.45 -6.16 -5.06
CA MET A 48 2.06 -6.66 -6.29
C MET A 48 2.17 -8.20 -6.27
N ASN A 49 2.57 -8.77 -5.14
CA ASN A 49 2.62 -10.21 -4.95
C ASN A 49 1.22 -10.84 -5.02
N ALA A 50 0.20 -10.19 -4.46
CA ALA A 50 -1.19 -10.65 -4.55
C ALA A 50 -1.73 -10.60 -5.98
N MET A 51 -1.39 -9.57 -6.77
CA MET A 51 -1.76 -9.47 -8.19
C MET A 51 -1.10 -10.58 -9.02
N VAL A 52 0.21 -10.78 -8.84
CA VAL A 52 0.95 -11.85 -9.54
C VAL A 52 0.38 -13.21 -9.21
N LYS A 53 0.09 -13.47 -7.92
CA LYS A 53 -0.49 -14.74 -7.47
C LYS A 53 -1.91 -14.96 -7.95
N SER A 54 -2.71 -13.90 -8.04
CA SER A 54 -4.13 -13.98 -8.44
C SER A 54 -4.32 -13.89 -9.96
N ARG A 55 -3.30 -13.47 -10.73
CA ARG A 55 -3.40 -13.10 -12.17
C ARG A 55 -4.59 -12.19 -12.49
N GLN A 56 -5.05 -11.41 -11.52
CA GLN A 56 -6.17 -10.49 -11.68
C GLN A 56 -5.65 -9.05 -11.69
N PRO A 57 -6.25 -8.17 -12.52
CA PRO A 57 -5.88 -6.76 -12.56
C PRO A 57 -6.14 -6.08 -11.21
N TRP A 58 -5.45 -4.95 -11.01
CA TRP A 58 -5.55 -4.15 -9.79
C TRP A 58 -6.98 -3.59 -9.60
N ASP A 59 -7.64 -4.00 -8.51
CA ASP A 59 -8.92 -3.45 -8.07
C ASP A 59 -8.74 -2.48 -6.90
N ILE A 60 -8.96 -1.19 -7.16
CA ILE A 60 -8.84 -0.11 -6.16
C ILE A 60 -9.81 -0.36 -4.99
N GLN A 61 -11.01 -0.87 -5.29
CA GLN A 61 -12.04 -1.24 -4.31
C GLN A 61 -11.53 -2.27 -3.30
N LYS A 62 -10.96 -3.38 -3.78
CA LYS A 62 -10.49 -4.49 -2.92
C LYS A 62 -9.34 -4.06 -2.00
N ALA A 63 -8.50 -3.12 -2.44
CA ALA A 63 -7.39 -2.59 -1.66
C ALA A 63 -7.79 -1.58 -0.56
N ILE A 64 -8.92 -0.88 -0.74
CA ILE A 64 -9.52 -0.01 0.28
C ILE A 64 -10.16 -0.88 1.37
N SER A 65 -10.90 -1.93 0.97
CA SER A 65 -11.61 -2.83 1.88
C SER A 65 -10.68 -3.65 2.81
N VAL A 66 -9.44 -3.94 2.39
CA VAL A 66 -8.43 -4.61 3.24
C VAL A 66 -8.01 -3.79 4.47
N SER A 67 -8.37 -2.51 4.53
CA SER A 67 -8.12 -1.64 5.68
C SER A 67 -9.28 -1.55 6.68
N ALA A 68 -10.40 -2.22 6.42
CA ALA A 68 -11.44 -2.48 7.41
C ALA A 68 -11.19 -3.87 8.04
N PRO A 69 -11.32 -4.04 9.36
CA PRO A 69 -11.40 -5.38 9.92
C PRO A 69 -12.64 -6.04 9.32
N SER A 70 -12.45 -7.11 8.55
CA SER A 70 -13.56 -7.98 8.16
C SER A 70 -14.21 -8.48 9.46
N PRO A 71 -15.55 -8.37 9.63
CA PRO A 71 -16.23 -9.12 10.66
C PRO A 71 -16.01 -10.60 10.37
N ALA A 72 -15.70 -11.36 11.40
CA ALA A 72 -15.53 -12.81 11.33
C ALA A 72 -16.77 -13.46 10.68
N PRO A 73 -16.60 -14.48 9.83
CA PRO A 73 -17.72 -15.28 9.39
C PRO A 73 -18.25 -16.07 10.59
N ARG A 74 -19.58 -16.04 10.74
CA ARG A 74 -20.33 -16.88 11.68
C ARG A 74 -20.26 -18.34 11.25
#